data_AF-A0A8U0LZ85-F1
#
_entry.id   AF-A0A8U0LZ85-F1
#
_cell.length_a   1.000
_cell.length_b   1.000
_cell.length_c   1.000
_cell.angle_alpha   90.00
_cell.angle_beta   90.00
_cell.angle_gamma   90.00
#
_symmetry.space_group_name_H-M   'P 1'
#
loop_
_entity.id
_entity.type
_entity.pdbx_description
1 polymer ?
#
loop_
_entity_poly.entity_id
_entity_poly.type
_entity_poly.pdbx_seq_one_letter_code
_entity_poly.pdbx_strand_id
1 'polypeptide(L)' 'MPKSPLVALRSAQSTPALTDEDYYMTPDGFLVFTAIYHKKRGYCCKNGCRHCPFGYKKESE' A
#
# COMPACT_ATOMS: atom_id res chain seq x y z
N MET A 1 -12.03 -29.82 30.86
CA MET A 1 -11.32 -28.63 30.34
C MET A 1 -10.74 -28.94 28.95
N PRO A 2 -11.56 -29.00 27.87
CA PRO A 2 -10.99 -29.05 26.54
C PRO A 2 -10.36 -27.69 26.22
N LYS A 3 -9.03 -27.65 26.14
CA LYS A 3 -8.28 -26.49 25.64
C LYS A 3 -8.55 -26.43 24.13
N SER A 4 -9.56 -25.64 23.75
CA SER A 4 -9.98 -25.43 22.36
C SER A 4 -8.79 -25.15 21.44
N PRO A 5 -8.63 -25.89 20.32
CA PRO A 5 -7.70 -25.54 19.27
C PRO A 5 -8.43 -24.57 18.34
N LEU A 6 -8.16 -23.27 18.46
CA LEU A 6 -8.72 -22.28 17.54
C LEU A 6 -7.68 -21.21 17.23
N VAL A 7 -6.58 -21.64 16.59
CA VAL A 7 -5.76 -20.75 15.78
C VAL A 7 -6.60 -20.36 14.58
N ALA A 8 -7.17 -19.16 14.66
CA ALA A 8 -8.08 -18.56 13.70
C ALA A 8 -7.51 -18.61 12.27
N LEU A 9 -8.38 -18.97 11.32
CA LEU A 9 -8.13 -18.85 9.88
C LEU A 9 -7.56 -17.47 9.58
N ARG A 10 -6.33 -17.43 9.08
CA ARG A 10 -5.77 -16.23 8.45
C ARG A 10 -6.60 -15.93 7.21
N SER A 11 -7.55 -14.99 7.33
CA SER A 11 -8.24 -14.42 6.18
C SER A 11 -7.18 -14.01 5.16
N ALA A 12 -7.25 -14.61 3.96
CA ALA A 12 -6.47 -14.21 2.80
C ALA A 12 -6.77 -12.73 2.56
N GLN A 13 -5.86 -11.86 2.99
CA GLN A 13 -6.01 -10.43 2.81
C GLN A 13 -5.88 -10.16 1.30
N SER A 14 -6.98 -9.78 0.66
CA SER A 14 -7.03 -9.36 -0.74
C SER A 14 -6.13 -8.15 -0.95
N THR A 15 -4.84 -8.37 -1.21
CA THR A 15 -4.00 -7.33 -1.80
C THR A 15 -4.50 -7.11 -3.21
N PRO A 16 -4.89 -5.88 -3.60
CA PRO A 16 -5.27 -5.60 -4.98
C PRO A 16 -4.09 -6.00 -5.87
N ALA A 17 -4.37 -6.77 -6.92
CA ALA A 17 -3.35 -7.13 -7.90
C ALA A 17 -2.75 -5.83 -8.47
N LEU A 18 -1.43 -5.70 -8.36
CA LEU A 18 -0.70 -4.56 -8.91
C LEU A 18 -0.74 -4.64 -10.43
N THR A 19 -1.18 -3.56 -11.07
CA THR A 19 -1.10 -3.39 -12.53
C THR A 19 0.10 -2.50 -12.89
N ASP A 20 0.50 -2.51 -14.16
CA ASP A 20 1.58 -1.65 -14.68
C ASP A 20 1.28 -0.14 -14.51
N GLU A 21 0.02 0.22 -14.26
CA GLU A 21 -0.40 1.60 -13.99
C GLU A 21 -0.17 2.03 -12.53
N ASP A 22 0.03 1.06 -11.62
CA ASP A 22 0.19 1.30 -10.18
C ASP A 22 1.60 1.75 -9.82
N TYR A 23 2.59 1.42 -10.65
CA TYR A 23 3.98 1.75 -10.43
C TYR A 23 4.73 1.90 -11.75
N TYR A 24 5.86 2.58 -11.72
CA TYR A 24 6.82 2.56 -12.82
C TYR A 24 8.21 2.28 -12.28
N MET A 25 9.05 1.68 -13.14
CA MET A 25 10.47 1.49 -12.86
C MET A 25 11.23 2.71 -13.38
N THR A 26 12.06 3.30 -12.53
CA THR A 26 13.03 4.32 -12.94
C THR A 26 14.24 3.65 -13.61
N PRO A 27 15.00 4.37 -14.46
CA PRO A 27 16.22 3.83 -15.07
C PRO A 27 17.27 3.38 -14.03
N ASP A 28 17.25 3.98 -12.84
CA ASP A 28 18.08 3.61 -11.70
C ASP A 28 17.60 2.33 -10.97
N GLY A 29 16.52 1.71 -11.43
CA GLY A 29 15.99 0.46 -10.86
C GLY A 29 15.10 0.65 -9.62
N PHE A 30 14.68 1.87 -9.30
CA PHE A 30 13.70 2.11 -8.23
C PHE A 30 12.28 1.92 -8.74
N LEU A 31 11.48 1.21 -7.94
CA LEU A 31 10.03 1.10 -8.11
C LEU A 31 9.34 2.30 -7.48
N VAL A 32 8.65 3.09 -8.29
CA VAL A 32 7.92 4.29 -7.85
C VAL A 32 6.43 4.08 -8.02
N PHE A 33 5.69 4.13 -6.90
CA PHE A 33 4.24 4.02 -6.93
C PHE A 33 3.58 5.30 -7.45
N THR A 34 2.54 5.12 -8.26
CA THR A 34 1.74 6.22 -8.81
C THR A 34 0.61 6.62 -7.84
N ALA A 35 -0.06 7.72 -8.16
CA ALA A 35 -1.25 8.14 -7.45
C ALA A 35 -2.40 7.13 -7.55
N ILE A 36 -2.45 6.33 -8.63
CA ILE A 36 -3.48 5.30 -8.85
C ILE A 36 -3.36 4.22 -7.78
N TYR A 37 -2.16 3.71 -7.53
CA TYR A 37 -1.92 2.73 -6.47
C TYR A 37 -2.39 3.24 -5.11
N HIS A 38 -2.02 4.48 -4.77
CA HIS A 38 -2.42 5.08 -3.51
C HIS A 38 -3.94 5.30 -3.41
N LYS A 39 -4.62 5.54 -4.53
CA LYS A 39 -6.09 5.64 -4.59
C LYS A 39 -6.76 4.28 -4.43
N LYS A 40 -6.25 3.23 -5.11
CA LYS A 40 -6.73 1.84 -4.99
C LYS A 40 -6.61 1.31 -3.56
N ARG A 41 -5.57 1.72 -2.82
CA ARG A 41 -5.41 1.39 -1.40
C ARG A 41 -6.56 1.91 -0.52
N GLY A 42 -7.23 2.98 -0.93
CA GLY A 42 -8.40 3.52 -0.26
C GLY A 42 -8.12 4.33 1.02
N TYR A 43 -6.86 4.52 1.42
CA TYR A 43 -6.52 5.36 2.59
C TYR A 43 -5.18 6.08 2.48
N CYS A 44 -5.07 7.24 3.14
CA CYS A 44 -3.82 8.00 3.23
C CYS A 44 -2.92 7.40 4.32
N CYS A 45 -1.72 6.98 3.95
CA CYS A 45 -0.75 6.39 4.87
C CYS A 45 0.10 7.41 5.65
N LYS A 46 -0.05 8.71 5.37
CA LYS A 46 0.69 9.80 6.03
C LYS A 46 2.22 9.65 6.02
N ASN A 47 2.76 8.95 5.03
CA ASN A 47 4.21 8.77 4.87
C ASN A 47 4.89 9.90 4.06
N GLY A 48 4.13 10.89 3.56
CA GLY A 48 4.67 11.96 2.73
C GLY A 48 5.06 11.50 1.32
N CYS A 49 4.26 10.63 0.70
CA CYS A 49 4.53 10.09 -0.63
C CYS A 49 4.53 11.19 -1.70
N ARG A 50 5.45 11.11 -2.67
CA ARG A 50 5.58 12.09 -3.76
C ARG A 50 4.32 12.20 -4.64
N HIS A 51 3.64 11.08 -4.90
CA HIS A 51 2.42 11.01 -5.70
C HIS A 51 1.15 10.85 -4.82
N CYS A 52 1.13 11.46 -3.63
CA CYS A 52 -0.01 11.33 -2.72
C CYS A 52 -1.30 11.92 -3.34
N PRO A 53 -2.35 11.11 -3.61
CA PRO A 53 -3.61 11.63 -4.12
C PRO A 53 -4.38 12.46 -3.08
N PHE A 54 -4.03 12.34 -1.80
CA PHE A 54 -4.63 13.08 -0.70
C PHE A 54 -3.91 14.40 -0.38
N GLY A 55 -2.86 14.77 -1.13
CA GLY A 55 -2.10 15.99 -0.90
C GLY A 55 -1.30 16.02 0.40
N TYR A 56 -1.16 14.88 1.10
CA TYR A 56 -0.38 14.81 2.33
C TYR A 56 1.12 14.89 2.00
N LYS A 57 1.76 15.96 2.45
CA LYS A 57 3.20 16.14 2.45
C LYS A 57 3.70 16.08 3.88
N LYS A 58 4.76 15.31 4.12
CA LYS A 58 5.45 15.34 5.41
C LYS A 58 6.35 16.55 5.36
N GLU A 59 6.10 17.54 6.21
CA GLU A 59 7.04 18.63 6.42
C GLU A 59 8.27 18.00 7.06
N SER A 60 9.34 17.88 6.27
CA SER A 60 10.65 17.51 6.77
C SER A 60 11.28 18.77 7.36
N GLU A 61 11.47 18.78 8.67
CA GLU A 61 12.41 19.66 9.36
C GLU A 61 13.83 19.48 8.82
#